data_AF-A0A2K2FVF3-F1
#
_entry.id   AF-A0A2K2FVF3-F1
#
_cell.length_a   1.000
_cell.length_b   1.000
_cell.length_c   1.000
_cell.angle_alpha   90.00
_cell.angle_beta   90.00
_cell.angle_gamma   90.00
#
_symmetry.space_group_name_H-M   'P 1'
#
loop_
_entity.id
_entity.type
_entity.pdbx_description
1 polymer ?
#
loop_
_entity_poly.entity_id
_entity_poly.type
_entity_poly.pdbx_seq_one_letter_code
_entity_poly.pdbx_strand_id
1 'polypeptide(L)'
;MSIGSLDGISAYARAMRTTNPLSDTGQKVGSQSGGLAPSGGLSPGGGFGAMVEGMVSQTGDALRNAETQSIKQIGGKGDLIDVVTAIGAAETALDTVVAVRDRVVSAYSDIMKMQI
;
A
#
# COMPACT_ATOMS: atom_id res chain seq x y z
N MET A 1 2.27 -34.24 8.55
CA MET A 1 2.35 -32.92 9.22
C MET A 1 3.54 -32.93 10.16
N SER A 2 4.72 -32.56 9.66
CA SER A 2 5.91 -32.31 10.49
C SER A 2 6.26 -30.85 10.30
N ILE A 3 5.84 -30.04 11.26
CA ILE A 3 5.94 -28.59 11.28
C ILE A 3 7.22 -28.22 12.04
N GLY A 4 8.22 -27.73 11.31
CA GLY A 4 8.84 -26.43 11.59
C GLY A 4 9.75 -26.22 12.82
N SER A 5 10.17 -27.21 13.59
CA SER A 5 11.09 -26.95 14.71
C SER A 5 12.59 -26.89 14.34
N LEU A 6 12.96 -27.19 13.09
CA LEU A 6 14.37 -27.21 12.65
C LEU A 6 14.78 -26.02 11.74
N ASP A 7 13.86 -25.13 11.37
CA ASP A 7 14.19 -24.02 10.45
C ASP A 7 14.77 -22.78 11.17
N GLY A 8 14.45 -22.60 12.47
CA GLY A 8 14.82 -21.40 13.24
C GLY A 8 16.32 -21.19 13.42
N ILE A 9 17.12 -22.25 13.46
CA ILE A 9 18.59 -22.15 13.63
C ILE A 9 19.27 -21.78 12.29
N SER A 10 18.71 -22.25 11.17
CA SER A 10 19.21 -21.97 9.82
C SER A 10 18.82 -20.58 9.29
N ALA A 11 17.72 -20.00 9.80
CA ALA A 11 17.29 -18.65 9.43
C ALA A 11 18.23 -17.55 9.95
N TYR A 12 18.77 -17.71 11.16
CA TYR A 12 19.69 -16.75 11.76
C TYR A 12 21.02 -16.64 10.99
N ALA A 13 21.53 -17.77 10.50
CA ALA A 13 22.74 -17.80 9.67
C ALA A 13 22.54 -17.17 8.28
N ARG A 14 21.31 -17.17 7.75
CA ARG A 14 20.99 -16.58 6.44
C ARG A 14 20.87 -15.06 6.50
N ALA A 15 20.29 -14.52 7.57
CA ALA A 15 20.14 -13.07 7.76
C ALA A 15 21.49 -12.33 7.92
N MET A 16 22.50 -12.97 8.51
CA MET A 16 23.84 -12.40 8.60
C MET A 16 24.67 -12.58 7.32
N ARG A 17 24.24 -13.42 6.38
CA ARG A 17 24.96 -13.65 5.10
C ARG A 17 24.45 -12.76 3.97
N THR A 18 23.28 -12.17 4.11
CA THR A 18 22.66 -11.30 3.10
C THR A 18 23.07 -9.82 3.19
N THR A 19 23.86 -9.45 4.19
CA THR A 19 24.37 -8.08 4.38
C THR A 19 25.78 -7.87 3.81
N ASN A 20 26.31 -8.83 3.04
CA ASN A 20 27.52 -8.66 2.24
C ASN A 20 27.14 -8.58 0.75
N PRO A 21 26.74 -7.40 0.21
CA PRO A 21 26.36 -7.29 -1.18
C PRO A 21 27.62 -7.02 -1.99
N LEU A 22 28.24 -8.03 -2.61
CA LEU A 22 29.17 -7.93 -3.75
C LEU A 22 29.89 -9.27 -3.96
N SER A 23 29.15 -10.31 -4.35
CA SER A 23 29.66 -11.40 -5.19
C SER A 23 28.60 -12.48 -5.33
N ASP A 24 28.40 -12.91 -6.56
CA ASP A 24 27.84 -14.20 -6.94
C ASP A 24 26.33 -14.25 -7.26
N THR A 25 26.09 -13.92 -8.52
CA THR A 25 25.01 -14.39 -9.38
C THR A 25 24.66 -15.86 -9.12
N GLY A 26 23.44 -16.12 -8.65
CA GLY A 26 22.70 -17.33 -9.01
C GLY A 26 22.37 -18.30 -7.88
N GLN A 27 21.33 -18.01 -7.09
CA GLN A 27 20.47 -19.12 -6.63
C GLN A 27 19.05 -18.68 -6.27
N LYS A 28 18.09 -19.17 -7.05
CA LYS A 28 16.65 -19.09 -6.80
C LYS A 28 16.27 -20.17 -5.78
N VAL A 29 15.81 -19.79 -4.58
CA VAL A 29 14.95 -20.59 -3.66
C VAL A 29 14.27 -19.55 -2.75
N GLY A 30 13.00 -19.18 -2.92
CA GLY A 30 11.82 -19.96 -2.53
C GLY A 30 11.20 -19.37 -1.26
N SER A 31 9.89 -19.08 -1.30
CA SER A 31 8.96 -18.72 -0.18
C SER A 31 8.95 -17.24 0.26
N GLN A 32 7.97 -16.42 -0.15
CA GLN A 32 6.65 -16.23 0.49
C GLN A 32 6.70 -16.05 2.01
N SER A 33 6.54 -14.82 2.48
CA SER A 33 5.52 -14.43 3.48
C SER A 33 5.69 -12.99 3.96
N GLY A 34 4.59 -12.24 3.90
CA GLY A 34 4.17 -11.32 4.96
C GLY A 34 4.85 -9.95 5.05
N GLY A 35 4.14 -8.93 4.55
CA GLY A 35 4.30 -7.56 5.05
C GLY A 35 4.46 -6.52 3.95
N LEU A 36 3.38 -6.20 3.24
CA LEU A 36 3.24 -4.87 2.64
C LEU A 36 3.03 -3.87 3.78
N ALA A 37 4.12 -3.51 4.46
CA ALA A 37 4.15 -2.24 5.17
C ALA A 37 3.98 -1.14 4.11
N PRO A 38 3.11 -0.14 4.33
CA PRO A 38 3.01 0.99 3.43
C PRO A 38 4.30 1.81 3.58
N SER A 39 5.30 1.49 2.77
CA SER A 39 6.43 2.39 2.51
C SER A 39 5.96 3.52 1.60
N GLY A 40 5.00 4.31 2.10
CA GLY A 40 4.70 5.63 1.58
C GLY A 40 5.75 6.61 2.11
N GLY A 41 6.98 6.48 1.63
CA GLY A 41 8.01 7.49 1.87
C GLY A 41 7.62 8.75 1.12
N LEU A 42 6.98 9.70 1.80
CA LEU A 42 6.82 11.05 1.27
C LEU A 42 8.21 11.66 1.12
N SER A 43 8.72 11.70 -0.11
CA SER A 43 9.89 12.48 -0.44
C SER A 43 9.61 13.96 -0.12
N PRO A 44 10.37 14.63 0.76
CA PRO A 44 10.12 16.01 1.16
C PRO A 44 10.36 17.06 0.06
N GLY A 45 10.61 16.64 -1.18
CA GLY A 45 10.94 17.52 -2.31
C GLY A 45 9.78 17.81 -3.28
N GLY A 46 8.61 17.19 -3.10
CA GLY A 46 7.43 17.42 -3.94
C GLY A 46 6.53 18.50 -3.33
N GLY A 47 6.18 19.54 -4.09
CA GLY A 47 5.20 20.54 -3.65
C GLY A 47 3.83 19.92 -3.34
N PHE A 48 2.92 20.70 -2.74
CA PHE A 48 1.56 20.25 -2.38
C PHE A 48 0.84 19.50 -3.52
N GLY A 49 0.99 19.96 -4.77
CA GLY A 49 0.42 19.28 -5.94
C GLY A 49 0.91 17.86 -6.14
N ALA A 50 2.23 17.61 -5.98
CA ALA A 50 2.80 16.27 -6.11
C ALA A 50 2.35 15.35 -4.95
N MET A 51 2.15 15.90 -3.75
CA MET A 51 1.57 15.17 -2.63
C MET A 51 0.11 14.76 -2.93
N VAL A 52 -0.70 15.68 -3.44
CA VAL A 52 -2.09 15.40 -3.82
C VAL A 52 -2.17 14.40 -4.97
N GLU A 53 -1.33 14.54 -6.00
CA GLU A 53 -1.23 13.59 -7.11
C GLU A 53 -0.88 12.18 -6.61
N GLY A 54 0.09 12.07 -5.70
CA GLY A 54 0.44 10.81 -5.04
C GLY A 54 -0.73 10.21 -4.26
N MET A 55 -1.45 11.03 -3.48
CA MET A 55 -2.64 10.60 -2.73
C MET A 55 -3.76 10.08 -3.64
N VAL A 56 -4.01 10.78 -4.76
CA VAL A 56 -5.02 10.36 -5.74
C VAL A 56 -4.62 9.05 -6.42
N SER A 57 -3.36 8.91 -6.83
CA SER A 57 -2.85 7.65 -7.41
C SER A 57 -3.01 6.50 -6.43
N GLN A 58 -2.59 6.69 -5.18
CA GLN A 58 -2.67 5.67 -4.14
C GLN A 58 -4.12 5.26 -3.83
N THR A 59 -5.05 6.21 -3.84
CA THR A 59 -6.49 5.94 -3.67
C THR A 59 -7.03 5.13 -4.83
N GLY A 60 -6.63 5.45 -6.07
CA GLY A 60 -6.98 4.67 -7.25
C GLY A 60 -6.47 3.22 -7.19
N ASP A 61 -5.24 3.02 -6.71
CA ASP A 61 -4.67 1.68 -6.52
C ASP A 61 -5.39 0.89 -5.42
N ALA A 62 -5.76 1.54 -4.31
CA ALA A 62 -6.53 0.93 -3.23
C ALA A 62 -7.93 0.47 -3.72
N LEU A 63 -8.62 1.32 -4.50
CA LEU A 63 -9.91 0.97 -5.10
C LEU A 63 -9.80 -0.22 -6.07
N ARG A 64 -8.80 -0.21 -6.96
CA ARG A 64 -8.55 -1.33 -7.90
C ARG A 64 -8.24 -2.63 -7.17
N ASN A 65 -7.53 -2.57 -6.04
CA ASN A 65 -7.28 -3.74 -5.21
C ASN A 65 -8.59 -4.27 -4.60
N ALA A 66 -9.41 -3.38 -4.02
CA ALA A 66 -10.73 -3.75 -3.49
C ALA A 66 -11.63 -4.39 -4.55
N GLU A 67 -11.66 -3.85 -5.77
CA GLU A 67 -12.37 -4.44 -6.91
C GLU A 67 -11.83 -5.83 -7.27
N THR A 68 -10.50 -5.98 -7.32
CA THR A 68 -9.84 -7.25 -7.63
C THR A 68 -10.20 -8.34 -6.62
N GLN A 69 -10.20 -8.02 -5.32
CA GLN A 69 -10.60 -8.97 -4.28
C GLN A 69 -12.09 -9.29 -4.35
N SER A 70 -12.93 -8.29 -4.63
CA SER A 70 -14.37 -8.47 -4.81
C SER A 70 -14.69 -9.40 -5.97
N ILE A 71 -13.99 -9.27 -7.10
CA ILE A 71 -14.13 -10.15 -8.26
C ILE A 71 -13.69 -11.58 -7.93
N LYS A 72 -12.57 -11.75 -7.21
CA LYS A 72 -12.11 -13.08 -6.77
C LYS A 72 -13.13 -13.75 -5.85
N GLN A 73 -13.76 -12.98 -4.97
CA GLN A 73 -14.80 -13.47 -4.08
C GLN A 73 -16.05 -13.95 -4.83
N ILE A 74 -16.52 -13.17 -5.80
CA ILE A 74 -17.66 -13.56 -6.65
C ILE A 74 -17.33 -14.84 -7.44
N GLY A 75 -16.06 -15.01 -7.84
CA GLY A 75 -15.56 -16.23 -8.48
C GLY A 75 -15.34 -17.42 -7.54
N GLY A 76 -15.67 -17.31 -6.25
CA GLY A 76 -15.51 -18.36 -5.24
C GLY A 76 -14.05 -18.66 -4.86
N LYS A 77 -13.10 -17.79 -5.23
CA LYS A 77 -11.66 -17.95 -5.01
C LYS A 77 -11.06 -16.90 -4.06
N GLY A 78 -11.89 -16.02 -3.52
CA GLY A 78 -11.51 -15.00 -2.54
C GLY A 78 -11.90 -15.39 -1.12
N ASP A 79 -11.36 -14.64 -0.15
CA ASP A 79 -11.85 -14.62 1.23
C ASP A 79 -12.68 -13.34 1.45
N LEU A 80 -13.81 -13.46 2.14
CA LEU A 80 -14.64 -12.31 2.56
C LEU A 80 -13.85 -11.33 3.43
N ILE A 81 -12.95 -11.84 4.28
CA ILE A 81 -12.14 -11.02 5.18
C ILE A 81 -11.21 -10.11 4.37
N ASP A 82 -10.61 -10.63 3.30
CA ASP A 82 -9.73 -9.86 2.41
C ASP A 82 -10.51 -8.78 1.64
N VAL A 83 -11.74 -9.08 1.23
CA VAL A 83 -12.63 -8.11 0.57
C VAL A 83 -12.96 -6.95 1.51
N VAL A 84 -13.41 -7.25 2.73
CA VAL A 84 -13.78 -6.20 3.70
C VAL A 84 -12.56 -5.37 4.10
N THR A 85 -11.40 -6.02 4.27
CA THR A 85 -10.13 -5.32 4.57
C THR A 85 -9.73 -4.39 3.44
N ALA A 86 -9.81 -4.86 2.19
CA ALA A 86 -9.47 -4.06 1.03
C ALA A 86 -10.44 -2.88 0.83
N ILE A 87 -11.74 -3.10 1.05
CA ILE A 87 -12.75 -2.03 1.01
C ILE A 87 -12.47 -1.00 2.11
N GLY A 88 -12.22 -1.42 3.35
CA GLY A 88 -11.93 -0.47 4.44
C GLY A 88 -10.66 0.37 4.19
N ALA A 89 -9.63 -0.22 3.58
CA ALA A 89 -8.44 0.51 3.16
C ALA A 89 -8.75 1.53 2.05
N ALA A 90 -9.58 1.16 1.07
CA ALA A 90 -10.00 2.04 0.00
C ALA A 90 -10.88 3.20 0.50
N GLU A 91 -11.82 2.95 1.42
CA GLU A 91 -12.67 3.98 2.03
C GLU A 91 -11.85 5.00 2.81
N THR A 92 -10.88 4.55 3.60
CA THR A 92 -10.00 5.44 4.38
C THR A 92 -9.17 6.36 3.47
N ALA A 93 -8.65 5.81 2.37
CA ALA A 93 -7.91 6.58 1.37
C ALA A 93 -8.82 7.61 0.67
N LEU A 94 -10.03 7.19 0.29
CA LEU A 94 -11.01 8.05 -0.35
C LEU A 94 -11.43 9.21 0.55
N ASP A 95 -11.71 8.96 1.82
CA ASP A 95 -12.11 9.99 2.80
C ASP A 95 -11.04 11.08 2.92
N THR A 96 -9.77 10.66 2.94
CA THR A 96 -8.62 11.59 2.97
C THR A 96 -8.58 12.48 1.72
N VAL A 97 -8.78 11.91 0.54
CA VAL A 97 -8.78 12.67 -0.72
C VAL A 97 -9.96 13.63 -0.79
N VAL A 98 -11.14 13.21 -0.33
CA VAL A 98 -12.34 14.06 -0.28
C VAL A 98 -12.13 15.23 0.68
N ALA A 99 -11.54 15.01 1.85
CA ALA A 99 -11.23 16.09 2.79
C ALA A 99 -10.29 17.14 2.18
N VAL A 100 -9.27 16.71 1.42
CA VAL A 100 -8.36 17.64 0.72
C VAL A 100 -9.09 18.38 -0.41
N ARG A 101 -9.91 17.68 -1.20
CA ARG A 101 -10.74 18.29 -2.26
C ARG A 101 -11.63 19.39 -1.69
N ASP A 102 -12.35 19.08 -0.62
CA ASP A 102 -13.31 20.00 -0.02
C ASP A 102 -12.60 21.23 0.57
N ARG A 103 -11.42 21.03 1.17
CA ARG A 103 -10.61 22.14 1.68
C ARG A 103 -10.11 23.07 0.57
N VAL A 104 -9.68 22.51 -0.57
CA VAL A 104 -9.22 23.30 -1.72
C VAL A 104 -10.38 24.06 -2.36
N VAL A 105 -11.54 23.42 -2.52
CA VAL A 105 -12.75 24.07 -3.06
C VAL A 105 -13.23 25.21 -2.15
N SER A 106 -13.21 24.99 -0.83
CA SER A 106 -13.55 26.04 0.14
C SER A 106 -12.57 27.22 0.06
N ALA A 107 -11.26 26.96 0.05
CA ALA A 107 -10.25 28.02 -0.06
C ALA A 107 -10.40 28.84 -1.35
N TYR A 108 -10.70 28.18 -2.47
CA TYR A 108 -10.97 28.86 -3.74
C TYR A 108 -12.26 29.72 -3.68
N SER A 109 -13.32 29.16 -3.10
CA SER A 109 -14.61 29.86 -2.95
C SER A 109 -14.50 31.09 -2.04
N ASP A 110 -13.68 31.03 -0.99
CA ASP A 110 -13.44 32.15 -0.08
C ASP A 110 -12.65 33.28 -0.77
N ILE A 111 -11.65 32.94 -1.58
CA ILE A 111 -10.91 33.93 -2.39
C ILE A 111 -11.84 34.62 -3.39
N MET A 112 -12.74 33.87 -4.04
CA MET A 112 -13.73 34.45 -4.96
C MET A 112 -14.71 35.39 -4.26
N LYS A 113 -15.16 35.05 -3.05
CA LYS A 113 -16.07 35.90 -2.27
C LYS A 113 -15.43 37.20 -1.78
N MET A 114 -14.11 37.27 -1.76
CA MET A 114 -13.35 38.48 -1.42
C MET A 114 -13.06 39.35 -2.66
N GLN A 115 -13.34 38.87 -3.88
CA GLN A 115 -13.26 39.67 -5.10
C GLN A 115 -14.57 40.42 -5.37
N ILE A 116 -14.83 41.42 -4.51
CA ILE A 116 -15.39 42.75 -4.82
C ILE A 116 -15.06 43.69 -3.66
#